data_AF-A0A2V8U739-F1
#
_entry.id   AF-A0A2V8U739-F1
#
_cell.length_a   1.000
_cell.length_b   1.000
_cell.length_c   1.000
_cell.angle_alpha   90.00
_cell.angle_beta   90.00
_cell.angle_gamma   90.00
#
_symmetry.space_group_name_H-M   'P 1'
#
loop_
_entity.id
_entity.type
_entity.pdbx_description
1 polymer ?
#
loop_
_entity_poly.entity_id
_entity_poly.type
_entity_poly.pdbx_seq_one_letter_code
_entity_poly.pdbx_strand_id
1 'polypeptide(L)'
;GIHALEHALISLFPLLAICDRGDIGGISYPLHAQIGRSAIFIYDGYPGGCGLAAKGFEGLAGLLRRTTELLRGCPCVSGCPSCVQSPKCGNGNNPLDKDAALWIAEALLDGRAEGEPPRRATTFLPAPRAQKPVSRAEVPAPPPPPRLMGGGYEHEPVPTPVRRASSGLAPAGELTLILDVETQRSAEEVGGWQNIPDMKLALAVTYNQVTSEFKTHYEKDVDRLLLDLAMADRVIGYNIDRFDIPVLKGYTPWDLSRIRTFDILADIYRKLGFRLKLGDLAQATLGVGKSSDGLQSLQWWKEGRIDLIEQYCRHDVEVTRDVYLFGKQNRYVLYRDRDGKQLRLPVDWK
;
A
#
# COMPACT_ATOMS: atom_id res chain seq x y z
N GLY A 1 7.83 -2.99 19.46
CA GLY A 1 9.23 -3.17 19.87
C GLY A 1 10.03 -3.89 18.80
N ILE A 2 10.00 -5.23 18.77
CA ILE A 2 10.91 -6.07 17.94
C ILE A 2 10.95 -5.71 16.45
N HIS A 3 9.81 -5.37 15.84
CA HIS A 3 9.72 -5.01 14.41
C HIS A 3 10.39 -3.66 14.11
N ALA A 4 10.25 -2.69 15.01
CA ALA A 4 10.95 -1.41 14.90
C ALA A 4 12.46 -1.55 15.13
N LEU A 5 12.85 -2.44 16.05
CA LEU A 5 14.27 -2.74 16.28
C LEU A 5 14.90 -3.47 15.08
N GLU A 6 14.20 -4.44 14.49
CA GLU A 6 14.61 -5.13 13.27
C GLU A 6 14.92 -4.12 12.15
N HIS A 7 13.99 -3.22 11.84
CA HIS A 7 14.19 -2.20 10.82
C HIS A 7 15.40 -1.31 11.09
N ALA A 8 15.57 -0.87 12.34
CA ALA A 8 16.67 -0.01 12.73
C ALA A 8 18.03 -0.76 12.59
N LEU A 9 18.08 -2.03 12.98
CA LEU A 9 19.26 -2.89 12.84
C LEU A 9 19.65 -3.08 11.37
N ILE A 10 18.72 -3.52 10.51
CA ILE A 10 19.02 -3.75 9.09
C ILE A 10 19.33 -2.44 8.34
N SER A 11 18.83 -1.29 8.81
CA SER A 11 19.13 0.02 8.21
C SER A 11 20.57 0.48 8.45
N LEU A 12 21.16 0.10 9.60
CA LEU A 12 22.53 0.44 9.98
C LEU A 12 23.53 -0.67 9.68
N PHE A 13 23.07 -1.84 9.22
CA PHE A 13 23.93 -2.97 8.90
C PHE A 13 25.08 -2.63 7.93
N PRO A 14 24.89 -1.78 6.89
CA PRO A 14 25.98 -1.34 6.01
C PRO A 14 27.14 -0.60 6.72
N LEU A 15 26.97 -0.16 7.96
CA LEU A 15 28.05 0.41 8.77
C LEU A 15 28.98 -0.66 9.36
N LEU A 16 28.50 -1.90 9.45
CA LEU A 16 29.25 -3.03 10.01
C LEU A 16 29.93 -3.88 8.92
N ALA A 17 29.24 -4.07 7.80
CA ALA A 17 29.75 -4.79 6.64
C ALA A 17 29.63 -3.91 5.40
N ILE A 18 30.64 -3.92 4.52
CA ILE A 18 30.59 -3.20 3.25
C ILE A 18 29.59 -3.94 2.35
N CYS A 19 28.32 -3.55 2.42
CA CYS A 19 27.24 -4.09 1.61
C CYS A 19 26.19 -3.00 1.36
N ASP A 20 25.31 -3.24 0.39
CA ASP A 20 24.14 -2.41 0.22
C ASP A 20 23.06 -2.78 1.22
N ARG A 21 22.17 -1.84 1.54
CA ARG A 21 20.97 -2.10 2.36
C ARG A 21 20.09 -3.21 1.75
N GLY A 22 20.20 -3.45 0.44
CA GLY A 22 19.46 -4.51 -0.24
C GLY A 22 19.98 -5.91 0.00
N ASP A 23 21.22 -6.06 0.48
CA ASP A 23 21.90 -7.35 0.62
C ASP A 23 21.59 -8.03 1.96
N ILE A 24 20.83 -7.37 2.83
CA ILE A 24 20.45 -7.89 4.14
C ILE A 24 18.92 -7.87 4.31
N GLY A 25 18.40 -9.00 4.79
CA GLY A 25 17.00 -9.18 5.16
C GLY A 25 16.82 -9.17 6.67
N GLY A 26 15.60 -8.86 7.09
CA GLY A 26 15.16 -8.92 8.48
C GLY A 26 13.76 -9.53 8.55
N ILE A 27 13.49 -10.27 9.62
CA ILE A 27 12.13 -10.65 10.00
C ILE A 27 12.03 -10.74 11.52
N SER A 28 10.92 -10.23 12.06
CA SER A 28 10.60 -10.30 13.48
C SER A 28 9.41 -11.23 13.73
N TYR A 29 9.59 -12.16 14.68
CA TYR A 29 8.58 -13.12 15.12
C TYR A 29 8.20 -12.84 16.57
N PRO A 30 6.95 -12.45 16.88
CA PRO A 30 6.49 -12.26 18.26
C PRO A 30 6.57 -13.53 19.10
N LEU A 31 6.30 -14.70 18.50
CA LEU A 31 6.44 -16.00 19.13
C LEU A 31 6.91 -17.00 18.09
N HIS A 32 8.19 -17.37 18.12
CA HIS A 32 8.74 -18.35 17.18
C HIS A 32 8.55 -19.78 17.70
N ALA A 33 7.92 -20.66 16.93
CA ALA A 33 7.50 -21.99 17.38
C ALA A 33 8.64 -22.87 17.93
N GLN A 34 9.83 -22.81 17.33
CA GLN A 34 10.98 -23.61 17.77
C GLN A 34 11.74 -23.02 18.97
N ILE A 35 11.68 -21.69 19.14
CA ILE A 35 12.48 -20.99 20.17
C ILE A 35 11.60 -20.65 21.39
N GLY A 36 10.26 -20.69 21.24
CA GLY A 36 9.30 -20.45 22.32
C GLY A 36 9.25 -19.00 22.81
N ARG A 37 9.90 -18.06 22.12
CA ARG A 37 10.00 -16.64 22.51
C ARG A 37 10.00 -15.73 21.29
N SER A 38 9.92 -14.42 21.54
CA SER A 38 10.11 -13.42 20.49
C SER A 38 11.53 -13.46 19.94
N ALA A 39 11.67 -13.31 18.62
CA ALA A 39 12.96 -13.33 17.95
C ALA A 39 13.00 -12.32 16.80
N ILE A 40 14.19 -11.77 16.56
CA ILE A 40 14.52 -11.00 15.36
C ILE A 40 15.58 -11.83 14.62
N PHE A 41 15.33 -12.12 13.36
CA PHE A 41 16.27 -12.80 12.48
C PHE A 41 16.80 -11.80 11.47
N ILE A 42 18.12 -11.80 11.29
CA ILE A 42 18.84 -11.02 10.28
C ILE A 42 19.59 -12.02 9.41
N TYR A 43 19.44 -11.93 8.10
CA TYR A 43 19.93 -12.95 7.17
C TYR A 43 20.40 -12.33 5.85
N ASP A 44 21.25 -13.05 5.12
CA ASP A 44 21.77 -12.64 3.82
C ASP A 44 20.63 -12.59 2.79
N GLY A 45 20.55 -11.50 2.03
CA GLY A 45 19.63 -11.37 0.90
C GLY A 45 20.03 -12.21 -0.32
N TYR A 46 21.22 -12.82 -0.30
CA TYR A 46 21.76 -13.63 -1.40
C TYR A 46 21.45 -15.12 -1.20
N PRO A 47 20.91 -15.83 -2.22
CA PRO A 47 20.68 -17.27 -2.15
C PRO A 47 21.95 -18.06 -1.81
N GLY A 48 21.87 -18.95 -0.82
CA GLY A 48 23.00 -19.74 -0.33
C GLY A 48 23.90 -19.01 0.69
N GLY A 49 23.68 -17.71 0.92
CA GLY A 49 24.46 -16.91 1.85
C GLY A 49 25.80 -16.44 1.26
N CYS A 50 26.20 -15.22 1.61
CA CYS A 50 27.48 -14.62 1.24
C CYS A 50 28.32 -14.22 2.47
N GLY A 51 27.83 -14.52 3.69
CA GLY A 51 28.55 -14.34 4.94
C GLY A 51 28.31 -13.00 5.64
N LEU A 52 27.34 -12.20 5.18
CA LEU A 52 27.01 -10.92 5.83
C LEU A 52 26.45 -11.16 7.24
N ALA A 53 25.50 -12.07 7.40
CA ALA A 53 24.91 -12.42 8.69
C ALA A 53 25.94 -12.98 9.67
N ALA A 54 26.92 -13.75 9.20
CA ALA A 54 28.04 -14.22 10.01
C ALA A 54 28.88 -13.03 10.51
N LYS A 55 29.21 -12.09 9.63
CA LYS A 55 29.89 -10.84 10.01
C LYS A 55 29.05 -9.98 10.96
N GLY A 56 27.75 -9.96 10.72
CA GLY A 56 26.72 -9.34 11.55
C GLY A 56 26.76 -9.84 12.99
N PHE A 57 26.90 -11.16 13.15
CA PHE A 57 26.97 -11.81 14.45
C PHE A 57 28.23 -11.43 15.22
N GLU A 58 29.40 -11.42 14.58
CA GLU A 58 30.67 -10.98 15.20
C GLU A 58 30.59 -9.52 15.71
N GLY A 59 29.92 -8.66 14.95
CA GLY A 59 29.82 -7.23 15.21
C GLY A 59 28.53 -6.76 15.90
N LEU A 60 27.67 -7.68 16.34
CA LEU A 60 26.29 -7.38 16.73
C LEU A 60 26.21 -6.35 17.86
N ALA A 61 27.10 -6.45 18.86
CA ALA A 61 27.14 -5.50 19.97
C ALA A 61 27.47 -4.07 19.50
N GLY A 62 28.33 -3.92 18.49
CA GLY A 62 28.64 -2.63 17.89
C GLY A 62 27.44 -2.05 17.13
N LEU A 63 26.76 -2.89 16.35
CA LEU A 63 25.55 -2.51 15.61
C LEU A 63 24.43 -2.08 16.57
N LEU A 64 24.16 -2.86 17.63
CA LEU A 64 23.17 -2.53 18.65
C LEU A 64 23.44 -1.19 19.34
N ARG A 65 24.70 -0.86 19.64
CA ARG A 65 25.07 0.46 20.19
C ARG A 65 24.72 1.59 19.24
N ARG A 66 25.09 1.48 17.96
CA ARG A 66 24.75 2.48 16.93
C ARG A 66 23.24 2.61 16.71
N THR A 67 22.52 1.48 16.72
CA THR A 67 21.05 1.47 16.64
C THR A 67 20.43 2.17 17.84
N THR A 68 20.94 1.94 19.06
CA THR A 68 20.49 2.62 20.27
C THR A 68 20.72 4.13 20.20
N GLU A 69 21.90 4.56 19.72
CA GLU A 69 22.23 5.98 19.48
C GLU A 69 21.25 6.63 18.49
N LEU A 70 20.96 5.96 17.36
CA LEU A 70 20.00 6.42 16.36
C LEU A 70 18.59 6.60 16.96
N LEU A 71 18.10 5.58 17.67
CA LEU A 71 16.77 5.59 18.26
C LEU A 71 16.64 6.69 19.32
N ARG A 72 17.66 6.87 20.17
CA ARG A 72 17.67 7.90 21.21
C ARG A 72 17.82 9.32 20.64
N GLY A 73 18.68 9.50 19.64
CA GLY A 73 18.99 10.81 19.07
C GLY A 73 17.97 11.34 18.05
N CYS A 74 17.10 10.47 17.51
CA CYS A 74 16.09 10.91 16.54
C CYS A 74 15.00 11.77 17.23
N PRO A 75 14.65 12.97 16.70
CA PRO A 75 13.70 13.89 17.34
C PRO A 75 12.23 13.46 17.23
N CYS A 76 11.92 12.38 16.50
CA CYS A 76 10.55 11.95 16.28
C CYS A 76 9.89 11.35 17.53
N VAL A 77 8.57 11.50 17.64
CA VAL A 77 7.79 11.06 18.81
C VAL A 77 7.45 9.56 18.74
N SER A 78 6.98 9.07 17.59
CA SER A 78 6.42 7.72 17.43
C SER A 78 7.23 6.80 16.50
N GLY A 79 8.30 7.31 15.90
CA GLY A 79 9.04 6.62 14.83
C GLY A 79 8.82 7.24 13.44
N CYS A 80 9.86 7.25 12.60
CA CYS A 80 9.85 7.90 11.29
C CYS A 80 10.77 7.15 10.27
N PRO A 81 10.77 7.54 8.98
CA PRO A 81 11.68 7.03 7.96
C PRO A 81 13.15 6.99 8.34
N SER A 82 13.61 7.93 9.17
CA SER A 82 15.01 8.05 9.54
C SER A 82 15.45 7.15 10.70
N CYS A 83 14.52 6.45 11.40
CA CYS A 83 14.91 5.67 12.58
C CYS A 83 14.35 4.24 12.65
N VAL A 84 13.05 4.03 12.38
CA VAL A 84 12.40 2.72 12.60
C VAL A 84 11.56 2.23 11.43
N GLN A 85 11.40 3.02 10.37
CA GLN A 85 10.67 2.58 9.19
C GLN A 85 11.64 2.03 8.13
N SER A 86 11.19 1.01 7.42
CA SER A 86 11.89 0.42 6.29
C SER A 86 11.03 0.58 5.02
N PRO A 87 11.58 1.09 3.90
CA PRO A 87 10.86 1.14 2.62
C PRO A 87 10.60 -0.24 2.01
N LYS A 88 11.27 -1.29 2.52
CA LYS A 88 11.12 -2.69 2.09
C LYS A 88 10.29 -3.53 3.07
N CYS A 89 9.68 -2.91 4.08
CA CYS A 89 8.85 -3.63 5.05
C CYS A 89 7.60 -4.21 4.37
N GLY A 90 7.49 -5.55 4.33
CA GLY A 90 6.29 -6.24 3.83
C GLY A 90 5.05 -6.00 4.71
N ASN A 91 5.25 -5.69 6.00
CA ASN A 91 4.18 -5.39 6.95
C ASN A 91 3.77 -3.91 6.98
N GLY A 92 4.24 -3.10 6.02
CA GLY A 92 3.82 -1.70 5.88
C GLY A 92 4.19 -0.82 7.07
N ASN A 93 5.33 -1.08 7.73
CA ASN A 93 5.79 -0.31 8.89
C ASN A 93 4.77 -0.26 10.04
N ASN A 94 4.02 -1.35 10.26
CA ASN A 94 3.06 -1.48 11.35
C ASN A 94 3.03 -2.93 11.88
N PRO A 95 3.09 -3.17 13.21
CA PRO A 95 3.28 -2.19 14.28
C PRO A 95 4.75 -1.76 14.42
N LEU A 96 4.97 -0.47 14.66
CA LEU A 96 6.27 0.07 15.07
C LEU A 96 6.10 0.82 16.38
N ASP A 97 7.06 0.63 17.27
CA ASP A 97 7.10 1.30 18.56
C ASP A 97 8.57 1.60 18.86
N LYS A 98 8.92 2.89 18.77
CA LYS A 98 10.28 3.40 18.94
C LYS A 98 10.78 3.23 20.37
N ASP A 99 9.95 3.54 21.36
CA ASP A 99 10.35 3.48 22.77
C ASP A 99 10.55 2.03 23.20
N ALA A 100 9.65 1.14 22.79
CA ALA A 100 9.82 -0.29 23.01
C ALA A 100 11.04 -0.86 22.26
N ALA A 101 11.34 -0.37 21.05
CA ALA A 101 12.54 -0.78 20.33
C ALA A 101 13.83 -0.34 21.03
N LEU A 102 13.86 0.91 21.52
CA LEU A 102 14.98 1.45 22.30
C LEU A 102 15.21 0.63 23.57
N TRP A 103 14.13 0.34 24.32
CA TRP A 103 14.22 -0.47 25.54
C TRP A 103 14.74 -1.88 25.26
N ILE A 104 14.26 -2.55 24.20
CA ILE A 104 14.78 -3.89 23.82
C ILE A 104 16.27 -3.81 23.45
N ALA A 105 16.68 -2.79 22.70
CA ALA A 105 18.08 -2.62 22.31
C ALA A 105 19.01 -2.44 23.52
N GLU A 106 18.59 -1.62 24.49
CA GLU A 106 19.30 -1.42 25.76
C GLU A 106 19.34 -2.71 26.59
N ALA A 107 18.22 -3.44 26.70
CA ALA A 107 18.16 -4.70 27.42
C ALA A 107 19.10 -5.78 26.83
N LEU A 108 19.19 -5.86 25.50
CA LEU A 108 20.11 -6.77 24.80
C LEU A 108 21.58 -6.40 25.02
N LEU A 109 21.91 -5.11 25.08
CA LEU A 109 23.27 -4.63 25.38
C LEU A 109 23.68 -4.92 26.82
N ASP A 110 22.73 -4.79 27.75
CA ASP A 110 22.94 -5.04 29.18
C ASP A 110 22.90 -6.55 29.53
N GLY A 111 22.59 -7.43 28.57
CA GLY A 111 22.47 -8.87 28.79
C GLY A 111 21.29 -9.28 29.68
N ARG A 112 20.24 -8.45 29.76
CA ARG A 112 19.06 -8.74 30.58
C ARG A 112 18.15 -9.74 29.87
N ALA A 113 17.90 -10.89 30.50
CA ALA A 113 17.06 -11.94 29.94
C ALA A 113 15.55 -11.66 30.11
N GLU A 114 15.17 -10.85 31.12
CA GLU A 114 13.78 -10.58 31.49
C GLU A 114 13.62 -9.13 31.97
N GLY A 115 12.46 -8.53 31.69
CA GLY A 115 12.11 -7.19 32.14
C GLY A 115 10.78 -6.72 31.57
N GLU A 116 10.13 -5.78 32.26
CA GLU A 116 8.91 -5.14 31.77
C GLU A 116 9.31 -3.85 31.01
N PRO A 117 8.82 -3.64 29.77
CA PRO A 117 9.11 -2.41 29.04
C PRO A 117 8.60 -1.18 29.81
N PRO A 118 9.19 0.02 29.59
CA PRO A 118 8.71 1.24 30.22
C PRO A 118 7.23 1.40 29.88
N ARG A 119 6.39 1.36 30.92
CA ARG A 119 4.97 1.71 30.81
C ARG A 119 4.87 3.21 30.53
N ARG A 120 4.99 3.62 29.27
CA ARG A 120 4.30 4.84 28.86
C ARG A 120 2.82 4.54 28.95
N ALA A 121 2.10 5.41 29.65
CA ALA A 121 0.71 5.65 29.35
C ALA A 121 0.67 6.09 27.88
N THR A 122 0.58 5.14 26.95
CA THR A 122 -0.28 5.40 25.81
C THR A 122 -1.65 5.58 26.43
N THR A 123 -2.00 6.83 26.73
CA THR A 123 -3.39 7.23 26.71
C THR A 123 -3.86 6.89 25.30
N PHE A 124 -4.29 5.64 25.09
CA PHE A 124 -5.58 5.44 24.45
C PHE A 124 -6.50 6.38 25.21
N LEU A 125 -6.71 7.58 24.67
CA LEU A 125 -7.63 8.54 25.23
C LEU A 125 -8.93 7.77 25.45
N PRO A 126 -9.40 7.57 26.69
CA PRO A 126 -10.70 6.98 26.90
C PRO A 126 -11.70 7.91 26.21
N ALA A 127 -12.64 7.33 25.47
CA ALA A 127 -13.69 8.08 24.80
C ALA A 127 -14.32 9.07 25.79
N PRO A 128 -14.57 10.33 25.39
CA PRO A 128 -15.21 11.29 26.29
C PRO A 128 -16.54 10.69 26.75
N ARG A 129 -16.76 10.63 28.07
CA ARG A 129 -18.03 10.18 28.64
C ARG A 129 -19.16 10.93 27.96
N ALA A 130 -20.12 10.18 27.43
CA ALA A 130 -21.29 10.70 26.75
C ALA A 130 -21.95 11.79 27.59
N GLN A 131 -21.75 13.05 27.20
CA GLN A 131 -22.63 14.11 27.64
C GLN A 131 -23.98 13.85 26.99
N LYS A 132 -25.06 13.93 27.78
CA LYS A 132 -26.42 13.76 27.29
C LYS A 132 -26.65 14.69 26.08
N PRO A 133 -27.44 14.27 25.08
CA PRO A 133 -27.64 15.06 23.88
C PRO A 133 -28.26 16.40 24.25
N VAL A 134 -27.56 17.49 23.94
CA VAL A 134 -28.16 18.83 23.95
C VAL A 134 -29.14 18.87 22.78
N SER A 135 -30.37 19.27 23.08
CA SER A 135 -31.45 19.41 22.10
C SER A 135 -31.02 20.29 20.92
N ARG A 136 -31.36 19.81 19.73
CA ARG A 136 -31.20 20.46 18.42
C ARG A 136 -31.65 21.92 18.48
N ALA A 137 -30.70 22.85 18.59
CA ALA A 137 -30.91 24.26 18.27
C ALA A 137 -30.24 24.52 16.91
N GLU A 138 -30.95 25.24 16.04
CA GLU A 138 -30.63 25.51 14.65
C GLU A 138 -29.18 25.98 14.44
N VAL A 139 -28.45 25.25 13.60
CA VAL A 139 -27.16 25.70 13.07
C VAL A 139 -27.46 26.62 11.89
N PRO A 140 -27.03 27.89 11.89
CA PRO A 140 -27.29 28.79 10.78
C PRO A 140 -26.47 28.38 9.54
N ALA A 141 -27.06 28.57 8.36
CA ALA A 141 -26.43 28.22 7.08
C ALA A 141 -25.12 28.99 6.85
N PRO A 142 -24.11 28.38 6.20
CA PRO A 142 -22.84 29.03 5.92
C PRO A 142 -23.01 30.18 4.90
N PRO A 143 -22.16 31.23 4.98
CA PRO A 143 -22.26 32.38 4.09
C PRO A 143 -21.84 32.01 2.64
N PRO A 144 -22.35 32.73 1.62
CA PRO A 144 -21.94 32.51 0.24
C PRO A 144 -20.49 32.97 0.01
N PRO A 145 -19.78 32.40 -0.98
CA PRO A 145 -18.39 32.74 -1.27
C PRO A 145 -18.25 34.19 -1.78
N PRO A 146 -17.10 34.85 -1.53
CA PRO A 146 -16.88 36.22 -1.95
C PRO A 146 -16.74 36.33 -3.47
N ARG A 147 -17.40 37.33 -4.06
CA ARG A 147 -17.20 37.74 -5.46
C ARG A 147 -15.96 38.61 -5.55
N LEU A 148 -14.97 38.19 -6.35
CA LEU A 148 -13.80 39.00 -6.68
C LEU A 148 -14.07 39.80 -7.95
N MET A 149 -14.15 41.13 -7.79
CA MET A 149 -14.03 42.14 -8.84
C MET A 149 -12.55 42.32 -9.22
N GLY A 150 -12.31 42.66 -10.49
CA GLY A 150 -11.01 42.67 -11.14
C GLY A 150 -9.99 43.72 -10.66
N GLY A 151 -8.75 43.49 -11.08
CA GLY A 151 -7.59 44.36 -10.88
C GLY A 151 -6.32 43.55 -11.14
N GLY A 152 -5.67 43.80 -12.27
CA GLY A 152 -4.55 42.98 -12.78
C GLY A 152 -3.19 43.36 -12.20
N TYR A 153 -2.24 42.43 -12.39
CA TYR A 153 -0.81 42.70 -12.45
C TYR A 153 -0.20 41.73 -13.47
N GLU A 154 0.38 42.31 -14.53
CA GLU A 154 1.15 41.63 -15.56
C GLU A 154 2.55 41.30 -15.03
N HIS A 155 3.01 40.07 -15.26
CA HIS A 155 4.42 39.73 -15.44
C HIS A 155 4.50 38.47 -16.31
N GLU A 156 5.22 38.59 -17.44
CA GLU A 156 5.41 37.59 -18.50
C GLU A 156 6.24 36.35 -18.07
N PRO A 157 6.25 35.26 -18.88
CA PRO A 157 6.17 33.88 -18.41
C PRO A 157 7.51 33.13 -18.30
N VAL A 158 7.52 32.09 -17.46
CA VAL A 158 8.56 31.05 -17.46
C VAL A 158 8.23 29.99 -18.53
N PRO A 159 9.19 29.47 -19.32
CA PRO A 159 8.89 28.67 -20.51
C PRO A 159 8.22 27.33 -20.18
N THR A 160 7.02 27.12 -20.75
CA THR A 160 6.28 25.85 -20.73
C THR A 160 6.87 24.88 -21.76
N PRO A 161 7.07 23.58 -21.44
CA PRO A 161 7.40 22.58 -22.45
C PRO A 161 6.24 22.45 -23.44
N VAL A 162 6.57 22.54 -24.73
CA VAL A 162 5.65 22.53 -25.87
C VAL A 162 4.79 21.27 -25.87
N ARG A 163 3.48 21.43 -25.62
CA ARG A 163 2.46 20.41 -25.95
C ARG A 163 2.24 20.44 -27.46
N ARG A 164 2.48 19.32 -28.14
CA ARG A 164 1.94 19.12 -29.49
C ARG A 164 0.43 18.97 -29.39
N ALA A 165 -0.28 19.83 -30.10
CA ALA A 165 -1.72 19.79 -30.25
C ALA A 165 -2.16 18.48 -30.91
N SER A 166 -3.05 17.73 -30.26
CA SER A 166 -4.01 16.91 -30.98
C SER A 166 -5.17 17.82 -31.39
N SER A 167 -5.45 17.80 -32.69
CA SER A 167 -6.49 18.57 -33.38
C SER A 167 -7.87 18.36 -32.77
N GLY A 168 -8.69 19.41 -32.82
CA GLY A 168 -9.99 19.50 -32.17
C GLY A 168 -10.97 18.36 -32.48
N LEU A 169 -11.41 17.72 -31.41
CA LEU A 169 -12.78 17.23 -31.21
C LEU A 169 -13.30 17.90 -29.93
N ALA A 170 -14.61 18.13 -29.83
CA ALA A 170 -15.26 18.54 -28.57
C ALA A 170 -14.80 17.63 -27.42
N PRO A 171 -14.80 18.07 -26.13
CA PRO A 171 -14.23 17.27 -25.06
C PRO A 171 -15.06 16.00 -24.87
N ALA A 172 -14.64 14.91 -25.52
CA ALA A 172 -14.94 13.57 -25.08
C ALA A 172 -14.46 13.50 -23.63
N GLY A 173 -15.29 12.96 -22.73
CA GLY A 173 -14.89 12.79 -21.33
C GLY A 173 -13.55 12.05 -21.24
N GLU A 174 -12.75 12.36 -20.21
CA GLU A 174 -11.47 11.68 -19.91
C GLU A 174 -11.66 10.16 -20.05
N LEU A 175 -10.92 9.52 -20.97
CA LEU A 175 -11.02 8.09 -21.18
C LEU A 175 -10.41 7.37 -19.97
N THR A 176 -11.26 7.06 -19.00
CA THR A 176 -10.90 6.37 -17.77
C THR A 176 -11.29 4.91 -17.87
N LEU A 177 -10.31 4.02 -17.69
CA LEU A 177 -10.54 2.59 -17.55
C LEU A 177 -10.42 2.19 -16.08
N ILE A 178 -11.29 1.29 -15.61
CA ILE A 178 -11.08 0.55 -14.37
C ILE A 178 -10.53 -0.83 -14.76
N LEU A 179 -9.50 -1.32 -14.08
CA LEU A 179 -8.82 -2.58 -14.37
C LEU A 179 -8.70 -3.45 -13.12
N ASP A 180 -8.85 -4.76 -13.32
CA ASP A 180 -8.39 -5.80 -12.43
C ASP A 180 -7.87 -7.00 -13.27
N VAL A 181 -6.89 -7.75 -12.74
CA VAL A 181 -6.32 -8.93 -13.39
C VAL A 181 -6.29 -10.14 -12.46
N GLU A 182 -6.53 -11.30 -13.05
CA GLU A 182 -6.38 -12.61 -12.41
C GLU A 182 -5.19 -13.36 -13.01
N THR A 183 -4.48 -14.12 -12.18
CA THR A 183 -3.24 -14.80 -12.59
C THR A 183 -3.40 -16.30 -12.75
N GLN A 184 -2.51 -16.91 -13.55
CA GLN A 184 -2.49 -18.36 -13.75
C GLN A 184 -1.74 -19.10 -12.64
N ARG A 185 -0.81 -18.41 -11.98
CA ARG A 185 0.10 -18.96 -10.97
C ARG A 185 0.12 -18.06 -9.75
N SER A 186 0.32 -18.68 -8.59
CA SER A 186 0.54 -17.99 -7.32
C SER A 186 1.97 -17.43 -7.22
N ALA A 187 2.19 -16.54 -6.26
CA ALA A 187 3.53 -16.07 -5.93
C ALA A 187 4.46 -17.23 -5.52
N GLU A 188 3.95 -18.26 -4.86
CA GLU A 188 4.73 -19.43 -4.45
C GLU A 188 5.19 -20.25 -5.66
N GLU A 189 4.31 -20.45 -6.65
CA GLU A 189 4.61 -21.21 -7.87
C GLU A 189 5.67 -20.54 -8.75
N VAL A 190 5.81 -19.22 -8.68
CA VAL A 190 6.83 -18.46 -9.40
C VAL A 190 8.08 -18.17 -8.57
N GLY A 191 8.15 -18.65 -7.33
CA GLY A 191 9.31 -18.47 -6.45
C GLY A 191 9.36 -17.14 -5.68
N GLY A 192 8.24 -16.43 -5.58
CA GLY A 192 8.04 -15.27 -4.71
C GLY A 192 7.50 -14.03 -5.43
N TRP A 193 7.11 -13.02 -4.65
CA TRP A 193 6.52 -11.76 -5.12
C TRP A 193 7.48 -10.87 -5.94
N GLN A 194 8.77 -11.21 -6.00
CA GLN A 194 9.71 -10.57 -6.90
C GLN A 194 9.53 -11.02 -8.36
N ASN A 195 8.85 -12.15 -8.58
CA ASN A 195 8.63 -12.78 -9.88
C ASN A 195 7.18 -12.61 -10.36
N ILE A 196 6.50 -11.51 -9.99
CA ILE A 196 5.12 -11.22 -10.43
C ILE A 196 4.92 -11.33 -11.96
N PRO A 197 5.85 -10.88 -12.83
CA PRO A 197 5.72 -11.06 -14.28
C PRO A 197 5.56 -12.53 -14.72
N ASP A 198 6.10 -13.48 -13.94
CA ASP A 198 6.03 -14.92 -14.26
C ASP A 198 4.70 -15.57 -13.81
N MET A 199 3.84 -14.81 -13.11
CA MET A 199 2.54 -15.31 -12.62
C MET A 199 1.54 -15.55 -13.75
N LYS A 200 1.76 -14.91 -14.91
CA LYS A 200 0.95 -14.96 -16.13
C LYS A 200 -0.51 -14.51 -15.95
N LEU A 201 -1.07 -13.92 -16.99
CA LEU A 201 -2.45 -13.47 -17.06
C LEU A 201 -3.39 -14.65 -17.31
N ALA A 202 -4.33 -14.91 -16.41
CA ALA A 202 -5.46 -15.80 -16.69
C ALA A 202 -6.51 -15.04 -17.52
N LEU A 203 -6.98 -13.92 -16.97
CA LEU A 203 -7.80 -12.93 -17.65
C LEU A 203 -7.70 -11.57 -16.96
N ALA A 204 -8.10 -10.51 -17.65
CA ALA A 204 -8.31 -9.19 -17.11
C ALA A 204 -9.71 -8.70 -17.46
N VAL A 205 -10.31 -7.90 -16.60
CA VAL A 205 -11.55 -7.19 -16.90
C VAL A 205 -11.28 -5.69 -16.89
N THR A 206 -11.80 -5.00 -17.91
CA THR A 206 -11.80 -3.54 -17.94
C THR A 206 -13.22 -2.99 -17.94
N TYR A 207 -13.43 -1.85 -17.29
CA TYR A 207 -14.65 -1.05 -17.42
C TYR A 207 -14.31 0.31 -18.03
N ASN A 208 -14.94 0.66 -19.15
CA ASN A 208 -14.76 1.93 -19.82
C ASN A 208 -15.80 2.95 -19.33
N GLN A 209 -15.36 4.04 -18.69
CA GLN A 209 -16.29 5.06 -18.16
C GLN A 209 -17.02 5.85 -19.24
N VAL A 210 -16.48 5.94 -20.46
CA VAL A 210 -17.11 6.68 -21.56
C VAL A 210 -18.23 5.86 -22.19
N THR A 211 -17.99 4.58 -22.46
CA THR A 211 -19.00 3.69 -23.07
C THR A 211 -19.89 2.99 -22.05
N SER A 212 -19.50 2.99 -20.77
CA SER A 212 -20.14 2.22 -19.70
C SER A 212 -20.14 0.71 -19.93
N GLU A 213 -19.16 0.20 -20.66
CA GLU A 213 -19.06 -1.22 -21.03
C GLU A 213 -17.95 -1.94 -20.27
N PHE A 214 -18.22 -3.21 -19.96
CA PHE A 214 -17.21 -4.16 -19.51
C PHE A 214 -16.62 -4.90 -20.69
N LYS A 215 -15.32 -5.20 -20.61
CA LYS A 215 -14.62 -6.03 -21.57
C LYS A 215 -13.68 -6.99 -20.86
N THR A 216 -13.81 -8.28 -21.18
CA THR A 216 -12.94 -9.34 -20.70
C THR A 216 -11.83 -9.58 -21.72
N HIS A 217 -10.60 -9.71 -21.24
CA HIS A 217 -9.41 -9.98 -22.03
C HIS A 217 -8.75 -11.26 -21.51
N TYR A 218 -8.58 -12.26 -22.36
CA TYR A 218 -7.84 -13.46 -22.00
C TYR A 218 -6.34 -13.26 -22.27
N GLU A 219 -5.50 -14.23 -21.89
CA GLU A 219 -4.05 -14.16 -22.17
C GLU A 219 -3.73 -13.86 -23.65
N LYS A 220 -4.47 -14.47 -24.58
CA LYS A 220 -4.33 -14.24 -26.03
C LYS A 220 -4.65 -12.81 -26.48
N ASP A 221 -5.38 -12.05 -25.67
CA ASP A 221 -5.86 -10.70 -25.96
C ASP A 221 -4.99 -9.62 -25.29
N VAL A 222 -3.87 -10.00 -24.67
CA VAL A 222 -3.02 -9.10 -23.86
C VAL A 222 -2.48 -7.91 -24.65
N ASP A 223 -2.13 -8.08 -25.93
CA ASP A 223 -1.68 -6.97 -26.78
C ASP A 223 -2.76 -5.92 -26.92
N ARG A 224 -4.03 -6.34 -27.08
CA ARG A 224 -5.17 -5.44 -27.16
C ARG A 224 -5.43 -4.75 -25.84
N LEU A 225 -5.32 -5.47 -24.72
CA LEU A 225 -5.42 -4.89 -23.38
C LEU A 225 -4.37 -3.80 -23.18
N LEU A 226 -3.10 -4.10 -23.46
CA LEU A 226 -1.99 -3.14 -23.31
C LEU A 226 -2.20 -1.87 -24.15
N LEU A 227 -2.71 -2.01 -25.38
CA LEU A 227 -3.08 -0.86 -26.22
C LEU A 227 -4.23 -0.05 -25.61
N ASP A 228 -5.30 -0.71 -25.15
CA ASP A 228 -6.44 -0.05 -24.52
C ASP A 228 -5.98 0.74 -23.25
N LEU A 229 -5.10 0.14 -22.42
CA LEU A 229 -4.53 0.80 -21.22
C LEU A 229 -3.59 1.97 -21.55
N ALA A 230 -2.76 1.84 -22.59
CA ALA A 230 -1.85 2.90 -23.01
C ALA A 230 -2.57 4.09 -23.65
N MET A 231 -3.72 3.85 -24.29
CA MET A 231 -4.56 4.89 -24.89
C MET A 231 -5.47 5.59 -23.89
N ALA A 232 -5.73 4.99 -22.73
CA ALA A 232 -6.52 5.61 -21.68
C ALA A 232 -5.82 6.87 -21.12
N ASP A 233 -6.61 7.92 -20.85
CA ASP A 233 -6.11 9.09 -20.13
C ASP A 233 -5.74 8.73 -18.69
N ARG A 234 -6.45 7.74 -18.13
CA ARG A 234 -6.23 7.19 -16.79
C ARG A 234 -6.68 5.73 -16.68
N VAL A 235 -5.95 4.94 -15.91
CA VAL A 235 -6.33 3.59 -15.51
C VAL A 235 -6.43 3.53 -13.99
N ILE A 236 -7.58 3.12 -13.46
CA ILE A 236 -7.83 3.00 -12.03
C ILE A 236 -7.87 1.53 -11.67
N GLY A 237 -7.28 1.18 -10.53
CA GLY A 237 -7.40 -0.16 -9.98
C GLY A 237 -7.13 -0.19 -8.49
N TYR A 238 -7.12 -1.38 -7.90
CA TYR A 238 -6.87 -1.59 -6.48
C TYR A 238 -5.58 -2.40 -6.30
N ASN A 239 -4.51 -1.77 -5.80
CA ASN A 239 -3.16 -2.35 -5.79
C ASN A 239 -2.52 -2.50 -7.20
N ILE A 240 -3.06 -1.79 -8.19
CA ILE A 240 -2.70 -1.85 -9.61
C ILE A 240 -1.22 -1.61 -9.89
N ASP A 241 -0.58 -0.70 -9.14
CA ASP A 241 0.84 -0.36 -9.35
C ASP A 241 1.78 -1.47 -8.89
N ARG A 242 1.33 -2.28 -7.92
CA ARG A 242 2.14 -3.31 -7.26
C ARG A 242 1.78 -4.73 -7.67
N PHE A 243 0.72 -4.92 -8.45
CA PHE A 243 0.27 -6.23 -8.87
C PHE A 243 -0.06 -6.28 -10.36
N ASP A 244 -1.16 -5.65 -10.79
CA ASP A 244 -1.68 -5.77 -12.15
C ASP A 244 -0.69 -5.33 -13.23
N ILE A 245 -0.12 -4.12 -13.09
CA ILE A 245 0.89 -3.63 -14.06
C ILE A 245 2.14 -4.51 -14.07
N PRO A 246 2.71 -4.91 -12.91
CA PRO A 246 3.78 -5.92 -12.87
C PRO A 246 3.43 -7.27 -13.54
N VAL A 247 2.20 -7.78 -13.44
CA VAL A 247 1.78 -9.01 -14.15
C VAL A 247 1.86 -8.77 -15.65
N LEU A 248 1.29 -7.66 -16.14
CA LEU A 248 1.27 -7.31 -17.57
C LEU A 248 2.67 -7.02 -18.13
N LYS A 249 3.62 -6.62 -17.28
CA LYS A 249 5.03 -6.44 -17.66
C LYS A 249 5.67 -7.72 -18.21
N GLY A 250 5.17 -8.91 -17.82
CA GLY A 250 5.63 -10.19 -18.35
C GLY A 250 5.37 -10.39 -19.85
N TYR A 251 4.47 -9.59 -20.44
CA TYR A 251 4.01 -9.74 -21.82
C TYR A 251 4.59 -8.72 -22.79
N THR A 252 5.34 -7.72 -22.32
CA THR A 252 5.85 -6.66 -23.20
C THR A 252 7.18 -6.11 -22.75
N PRO A 253 8.10 -5.80 -23.69
CA PRO A 253 9.31 -5.05 -23.38
C PRO A 253 9.05 -3.55 -23.22
N TRP A 254 7.82 -3.08 -23.46
CA TRP A 254 7.49 -1.66 -23.37
C TRP A 254 7.53 -1.15 -21.94
N ASP A 255 7.94 0.12 -21.81
CA ASP A 255 7.90 0.81 -20.53
C ASP A 255 6.46 1.17 -20.15
N LEU A 256 5.89 0.35 -19.25
CA LEU A 256 4.53 0.52 -18.74
C LEU A 256 4.38 1.70 -17.77
N SER A 257 5.47 2.39 -17.38
CA SER A 257 5.38 3.59 -16.53
C SER A 257 4.63 4.75 -17.19
N ARG A 258 4.41 4.66 -18.51
CA ARG A 258 3.62 5.62 -19.30
C ARG A 258 2.11 5.47 -19.10
N ILE A 259 1.65 4.32 -18.61
CA ILE A 259 0.24 4.12 -18.25
C ILE A 259 -0.04 4.97 -17.03
N ARG A 260 -1.00 5.89 -17.15
CA ARG A 260 -1.36 6.83 -16.08
C ARG A 260 -2.27 6.14 -15.08
N THR A 261 -1.68 5.47 -14.12
CA THR A 261 -2.44 4.74 -13.09
C THR A 261 -2.95 5.66 -11.97
N PHE A 262 -4.05 5.24 -11.37
CA PHE A 262 -4.52 5.71 -10.08
C PHE A 262 -4.85 4.50 -9.20
N ASP A 263 -3.95 4.20 -8.26
CA ASP A 263 -4.10 3.09 -7.33
C ASP A 263 -4.84 3.55 -6.05
N ILE A 264 -6.06 3.06 -5.87
CA ILE A 264 -6.90 3.36 -4.70
C ILE A 264 -6.22 2.92 -3.41
N LEU A 265 -5.62 1.72 -3.40
CA LEU A 265 -4.97 1.20 -2.21
C LEU A 265 -3.72 1.99 -1.87
N ALA A 266 -2.95 2.43 -2.87
CA ALA A 266 -1.78 3.28 -2.63
C ALA A 266 -2.17 4.63 -2.03
N ASP A 267 -3.26 5.26 -2.52
CA ASP A 267 -3.76 6.53 -1.96
C ASP A 267 -4.26 6.36 -0.52
N ILE A 268 -5.06 5.32 -0.27
CA ILE A 268 -5.55 4.98 1.07
C ILE A 268 -4.37 4.71 2.01
N TYR A 269 -3.40 3.91 1.58
CA TYR A 269 -2.22 3.59 2.37
C TYR A 269 -1.41 4.84 2.71
N ARG A 270 -1.27 5.78 1.77
CA ARG A 270 -0.58 7.06 2.01
C ARG A 270 -1.26 7.89 3.11
N LYS A 271 -2.59 7.82 3.22
CA LYS A 271 -3.38 8.59 4.18
C LYS A 271 -3.54 7.89 5.54
N LEU A 272 -3.71 6.56 5.54
CA LEU A 272 -3.97 5.77 6.75
C LEU A 272 -2.72 5.12 7.35
N GLY A 273 -1.68 4.86 6.54
CA GLY A 273 -0.49 4.13 6.95
C GLY A 273 -0.68 2.62 7.08
N PHE A 274 -1.83 2.07 6.66
CA PHE A 274 -2.07 0.63 6.60
C PHE A 274 -2.93 0.27 5.39
N ARG A 275 -2.82 -0.99 4.96
CA ARG A 275 -3.57 -1.52 3.82
C ARG A 275 -4.98 -1.90 4.27
N LEU A 276 -5.96 -1.55 3.44
CA LEU A 276 -7.32 -2.08 3.54
C LEU A 276 -7.48 -3.15 2.45
N LYS A 277 -8.35 -4.12 2.69
CA LYS A 277 -8.82 -5.02 1.62
C LYS A 277 -9.93 -4.31 0.85
N LEU A 278 -10.02 -4.55 -0.45
CA LEU A 278 -11.08 -3.99 -1.30
C LEU A 278 -12.46 -4.32 -0.73
N GLY A 279 -12.70 -5.60 -0.40
CA GLY A 279 -13.97 -6.05 0.20
C GLY A 279 -14.33 -5.35 1.51
N ASP A 280 -13.36 -5.10 2.40
CA ASP A 280 -13.63 -4.41 3.68
C ASP A 280 -13.95 -2.92 3.46
N LEU A 281 -13.24 -2.28 2.53
CA LEU A 281 -13.48 -0.89 2.13
C LEU A 281 -14.85 -0.74 1.46
N ALA A 282 -15.18 -1.65 0.54
CA ALA A 282 -16.44 -1.68 -0.18
C ALA A 282 -17.62 -1.95 0.78
N GLN A 283 -17.47 -2.91 1.69
CA GLN A 283 -18.49 -3.18 2.70
C GLN A 283 -18.77 -1.97 3.59
N ALA A 284 -17.72 -1.23 3.98
CA ALA A 284 -17.89 -0.04 4.81
C ALA A 284 -18.43 1.16 4.02
N THR A 285 -18.06 1.31 2.75
CA THR A 285 -18.39 2.48 1.91
C THR A 285 -19.73 2.33 1.19
N LEU A 286 -19.95 1.18 0.57
CA LEU A 286 -21.08 0.91 -0.33
C LEU A 286 -22.12 -0.01 0.31
N GLY A 287 -21.78 -0.72 1.40
CA GLY A 287 -22.65 -1.72 2.02
C GLY A 287 -22.69 -3.06 1.28
N VAL A 288 -21.84 -3.26 0.26
CA VAL A 288 -21.76 -4.49 -0.53
C VAL A 288 -21.00 -5.57 0.25
N GLY A 289 -21.57 -6.78 0.30
CA GLY A 289 -21.02 -7.96 1.00
C GLY A 289 -19.69 -8.45 0.44
N LYS A 290 -18.97 -9.28 1.21
CA LYS A 290 -17.76 -9.98 0.75
C LYS A 290 -18.11 -10.89 -0.43
N SER A 291 -17.78 -10.47 -1.65
CA SER A 291 -17.46 -11.40 -2.72
C SER A 291 -16.15 -12.12 -2.38
N SER A 292 -15.96 -13.31 -2.92
CA SER A 292 -15.05 -14.38 -2.49
C SER A 292 -13.56 -14.01 -2.35
N ASP A 293 -12.78 -14.94 -1.79
CA ASP A 293 -11.33 -14.79 -1.56
C ASP A 293 -10.56 -14.92 -2.89
N GLY A 294 -9.65 -14.00 -3.22
CA GLY A 294 -8.85 -14.04 -4.45
C GLY A 294 -7.96 -15.29 -4.58
N LEU A 295 -7.73 -16.04 -3.50
CA LEU A 295 -7.09 -17.37 -3.58
C LEU A 295 -7.95 -18.41 -4.32
N GLN A 296 -9.26 -18.16 -4.45
CA GLN A 296 -10.18 -19.07 -5.12
C GLN A 296 -10.04 -19.02 -6.66
N SER A 297 -9.61 -17.88 -7.23
CA SER A 297 -9.43 -17.75 -8.68
C SER A 297 -8.32 -18.66 -9.22
N LEU A 298 -7.22 -18.80 -8.47
CA LEU A 298 -6.12 -19.73 -8.79
C LEU A 298 -6.57 -21.20 -8.78
N GLN A 299 -7.50 -21.57 -7.89
CA GLN A 299 -8.07 -22.91 -7.87
C GLN A 299 -8.97 -23.14 -9.09
N TRP A 300 -9.86 -22.19 -9.38
CA TRP A 300 -10.70 -22.24 -10.57
C TRP A 300 -9.92 -22.30 -11.87
N TRP A 301 -8.76 -21.63 -11.94
CA TRP A 301 -7.87 -21.73 -13.10
C TRP A 301 -7.37 -23.16 -13.31
N LYS A 302 -6.91 -23.80 -12.22
CA LYS A 302 -6.45 -25.20 -12.24
C LYS A 302 -7.58 -26.18 -12.61
N GLU A 303 -8.82 -25.84 -12.27
CA GLU A 303 -10.02 -26.62 -12.58
C GLU A 303 -10.62 -26.29 -13.96
N GLY A 304 -10.09 -25.29 -14.69
CA GLY A 304 -10.64 -24.83 -15.97
C GLY A 304 -11.98 -24.08 -15.85
N ARG A 305 -12.33 -23.60 -14.66
CA ARG A 305 -13.57 -22.87 -14.34
C ARG A 305 -13.46 -21.38 -14.65
N ILE A 306 -13.17 -21.06 -15.91
CA ILE A 306 -12.92 -19.70 -16.38
C ILE A 306 -14.15 -18.79 -16.21
N ASP A 307 -15.35 -19.36 -16.30
CA ASP A 307 -16.63 -18.69 -16.06
C ASP A 307 -16.71 -18.02 -14.67
N LEU A 308 -16.19 -18.71 -13.65
CA LEU A 308 -16.18 -18.20 -12.28
C LEU A 308 -15.13 -17.10 -12.08
N ILE A 309 -13.96 -17.25 -12.72
CA ILE A 309 -12.89 -16.24 -12.69
C ILE A 309 -13.40 -14.94 -13.33
N GLU A 310 -14.07 -15.02 -14.49
CA GLU A 310 -14.60 -13.85 -15.17
C GLU A 310 -15.66 -13.13 -14.34
N GLN A 311 -16.59 -13.88 -13.73
CA GLN A 311 -17.61 -13.31 -12.83
C GLN A 311 -16.98 -12.61 -11.63
N TYR A 312 -15.98 -13.24 -11.02
CA TYR A 312 -15.29 -12.70 -9.86
C TYR A 312 -14.50 -11.43 -10.19
N CYS A 313 -13.63 -11.47 -11.21
CA CYS A 313 -12.83 -10.33 -11.63
C CYS A 313 -13.73 -9.16 -12.08
N ARG A 314 -14.82 -9.44 -12.80
CA ARG A 314 -15.79 -8.41 -13.16
C ARG A 314 -16.42 -7.75 -11.93
N HIS A 315 -16.76 -8.53 -10.91
CA HIS A 315 -17.28 -7.98 -9.67
C HIS A 315 -16.25 -7.08 -8.96
N ASP A 316 -14.98 -7.47 -8.93
CA ASP A 316 -13.91 -6.65 -8.34
C ASP A 316 -13.70 -5.33 -9.11
N VAL A 317 -13.83 -5.34 -10.44
CA VAL A 317 -13.86 -4.11 -11.26
C VAL A 317 -15.10 -3.24 -10.95
N GLU A 318 -16.29 -3.85 -10.81
CA GLU A 318 -17.52 -3.14 -10.43
C GLU A 318 -17.37 -2.46 -9.06
N VAL A 319 -16.86 -3.19 -8.07
CA VAL A 319 -16.64 -2.68 -6.71
C VAL A 319 -15.59 -1.57 -6.71
N THR A 320 -14.48 -1.77 -7.43
CA THR A 320 -13.41 -0.76 -7.57
C THR A 320 -13.95 0.53 -8.20
N ARG A 321 -14.74 0.41 -9.26
CA ARG A 321 -15.43 1.53 -9.91
C ARG A 321 -16.32 2.26 -8.91
N ASP A 322 -17.17 1.55 -8.20
CA ASP A 322 -18.19 2.16 -7.33
C ASP A 322 -17.57 2.83 -6.10
N VAL A 323 -16.52 2.23 -5.53
CA VAL A 323 -15.72 2.87 -4.47
C VAL A 323 -15.09 4.15 -5.00
N TYR A 324 -14.46 4.11 -6.18
CA TYR A 324 -13.84 5.28 -6.79
C TYR A 324 -14.84 6.42 -7.01
N LEU A 325 -15.99 6.12 -7.62
CA LEU A 325 -17.05 7.09 -7.89
C LEU A 325 -17.60 7.67 -6.58
N PHE A 326 -17.81 6.84 -5.56
CA PHE A 326 -18.22 7.31 -4.24
C PHE A 326 -17.21 8.31 -3.67
N GLY A 327 -15.92 7.96 -3.65
CA GLY A 327 -14.87 8.82 -3.11
C GLY A 327 -14.72 10.14 -3.88
N LYS A 328 -14.81 10.09 -5.21
CA LYS A 328 -14.80 11.27 -6.08
C LYS A 328 -15.97 12.21 -5.80
N GLN A 329 -17.18 11.68 -5.68
CA GLN A 329 -18.41 12.46 -5.45
C GLN A 329 -18.50 13.01 -4.02
N ASN A 330 -18.18 12.17 -3.02
CA ASN A 330 -18.43 12.50 -1.62
C ASN A 330 -17.21 13.11 -0.92
N ARG A 331 -16.01 13.05 -1.53
CA ARG A 331 -14.74 13.52 -0.94
C ARG A 331 -14.34 12.77 0.33
N TYR A 332 -14.91 11.59 0.54
CA TYR A 332 -14.49 10.62 1.56
C TYR A 332 -14.84 9.20 1.12
N VAL A 333 -14.18 8.22 1.72
CA VAL A 333 -14.61 6.81 1.75
C VAL A 333 -14.77 6.36 3.20
N LEU A 334 -15.43 5.23 3.42
CA LEU A 334 -15.64 4.68 4.77
C LEU A 334 -14.79 3.43 4.95
N TYR A 335 -14.28 3.24 6.15
CA TYR A 335 -13.61 1.99 6.53
C TYR A 335 -13.97 1.65 7.98
N ARG A 336 -13.73 0.41 8.39
CA ARG A 336 -13.85 0.00 9.79
C ARG A 336 -12.47 -0.05 10.44
N ASP A 337 -12.34 0.54 11.62
CA ASP A 337 -11.14 0.34 12.44
C ASP A 337 -11.12 -1.04 13.09
N ARG A 338 -10.10 -1.29 13.92
CA ARG A 338 -9.91 -2.57 14.61
C ARG A 338 -11.03 -2.91 15.59
N ASP A 339 -11.77 -1.90 16.06
CA ASP A 339 -12.90 -2.06 16.97
C ASP A 339 -14.23 -2.22 16.20
N GLY A 340 -14.17 -2.33 14.87
CA GLY A 340 -15.33 -2.46 14.00
C GLY A 340 -16.11 -1.15 13.80
N LYS A 341 -15.61 -0.04 14.35
CA LYS A 341 -16.23 1.28 14.23
C LYS A 341 -16.00 1.83 12.84
N GLN A 342 -17.07 2.28 12.22
CA GLN A 342 -17.03 2.90 10.90
C GLN A 342 -16.50 4.33 11.00
N LEU A 343 -15.45 4.63 10.24
CA LEU A 343 -14.77 5.92 10.18
C LEU A 343 -14.77 6.47 8.76
N ARG A 344 -14.67 7.80 8.63
CA ARG A 344 -14.52 8.49 7.34
C ARG A 344 -13.06 8.77 7.08
N LEU A 345 -12.59 8.37 5.89
CA LEU A 345 -11.30 8.76 5.33
C LEU A 345 -11.54 9.86 4.29
N PRO A 346 -11.13 11.11 4.53
CA PRO A 346 -11.19 12.15 3.51
C PRO A 346 -10.34 11.80 2.29
N VAL A 347 -10.90 11.96 1.09
CA VAL A 347 -10.20 11.70 -0.17
C VAL A 347 -10.39 12.86 -1.15
N ASP A 348 -9.44 13.02 -2.06
CA ASP A 348 -9.40 14.10 -3.02
C ASP A 348 -9.37 13.62 -4.48
N TRP A 349 -9.95 12.44 -4.74
CA TRP A 349 -10.00 11.79 -6.05
C TRP A 349 -10.70 12.68 -7.10
N LYS A 350 -10.18 12.67 -8.34
CA LYS A 350 -10.58 13.58 -9.43
C LYS A 350 -10.90 12.82 -10.69
#